data_AF-A0A9W8LMH4-F1
#
_entry.id   AF-A0A9W8LMH4-F1
#
_cell.length_a   1.000
_cell.length_b   1.000
_cell.length_c   1.000
_cell.angle_alpha   90.00
_cell.angle_beta   90.00
_cell.angle_gamma   90.00
#
_symmetry.space_group_name_H-M   'P 1'
#
loop_
_entity.id
_entity.type
_entity.pdbx_description
1 polymer ?
#
loop_
_entity_poly.entity_id
_entity_poly.type
_entity_poly.pdbx_seq_one_letter_code
_entity_poly.pdbx_strand_id
1 'polypeptide(L)'
;MADSIQQQLQQLVLLSDSVGTGAAAAGTGGVSTVEESMEQLGPLIHSVYRANKQKLFRQQVELFAQRKDAEIMKLCGNYHQEFVQSVAQLLKVRQNTSELQEKVVGLNAELQMSGKSLYKKKAELLGMRREHRNIQRAVDAVKNCQEVVRMVASFDEEVETKQYYMAIKTLGGLKDVYLPQIRKYSFGKVLENSIPRMETKLQGAALRDMKDWLYGLKKTTRDIGRHLDTRMKNKQDMWAERDATIKERHFVSSAVQFVLDEEFDHDEPITVDMMPLYQCLHINEKLGRRAEFRRSFTEDRSDQLSLILASPVHFATGQLASFESMLFDIIGFFVVEHNILASAPDFRSKSDVDTLWDTCIAKLSDIIARGIQAIRSDPEVSAVLQDVMATFTYVMEENGYDVRKLRELIMAIFGA
;
A
#
# COMPACT_ATOMS: atom_id res chain seq x y z
N MET A 1 -52.65 40.67 108.86
CA MET A 1 -51.22 41.08 108.78
C MET A 1 -50.26 39.90 108.66
N ALA A 2 -50.47 38.77 109.36
CA ALA A 2 -49.73 37.52 109.06
C ALA A 2 -50.01 37.03 107.62
N ASP A 3 -51.26 37.15 107.16
CA ASP A 3 -51.66 36.82 105.79
C ASP A 3 -50.99 37.70 104.73
N SER A 4 -50.62 38.94 105.07
CA SER A 4 -49.93 39.86 104.14
C SER A 4 -48.46 39.47 103.91
N ILE A 5 -47.79 38.95 104.94
CA ILE A 5 -46.40 38.47 104.83
C ILE A 5 -46.38 37.09 104.15
N GLN A 6 -47.36 36.22 104.45
CA GLN A 6 -47.55 34.98 103.70
C GLN A 6 -47.88 35.24 102.23
N GLN A 7 -48.79 36.19 101.92
CA GLN A 7 -49.11 36.56 100.54
C GLN A 7 -47.92 37.17 99.81
N GLN A 8 -47.10 38.00 100.46
CA GLN A 8 -45.88 38.56 99.85
C GLN A 8 -44.79 37.49 99.61
N LEU A 9 -44.62 36.54 100.54
CA LEU A 9 -43.73 35.39 100.32
C LEU A 9 -44.28 34.45 99.24
N GLN A 10 -45.59 34.28 99.15
CA GLN A 10 -46.25 33.46 98.13
C GLN A 10 -46.25 34.13 96.75
N GLN A 11 -46.26 35.47 96.67
CA GLN A 11 -46.03 36.26 95.45
C GLN A 11 -44.59 36.11 94.94
N LEU A 12 -43.60 36.13 95.84
CA LEU A 12 -42.20 35.83 95.51
C LEU A 12 -42.03 34.37 95.01
N VAL A 13 -42.80 33.43 95.55
CA VAL A 13 -42.83 32.03 95.07
C VAL A 13 -43.48 31.89 93.70
N LEU A 14 -44.59 32.59 93.43
CA LEU A 14 -45.26 32.57 92.12
C LEU A 14 -44.40 33.18 91.00
N LEU A 15 -43.51 34.12 91.33
CA LEU A 15 -42.49 34.65 90.41
C LEU A 15 -41.31 33.67 90.19
N SER A 16 -41.04 32.78 91.16
CA SER A 16 -40.04 31.71 91.03
C SER A 16 -40.57 30.52 90.21
N ASP A 17 -41.85 30.15 90.36
CA ASP A 17 -42.46 29.01 89.68
C ASP A 17 -42.63 29.24 88.16
N SER A 18 -42.60 30.49 87.67
CA SER A 18 -42.59 30.78 86.23
C SER A 18 -41.30 30.38 85.51
N VAL A 19 -40.27 29.94 86.24
CA VAL A 19 -39.02 29.40 85.67
C VAL A 19 -39.20 27.94 85.21
N GLY A 20 -40.27 27.25 85.63
CA GLY A 20 -40.45 25.81 85.38
C GLY A 20 -41.10 25.42 84.05
N THR A 21 -41.80 26.31 83.34
CA THR A 21 -42.53 25.94 82.12
C THR A 21 -42.00 26.64 80.88
N GLY A 22 -40.89 26.10 80.37
CA GLY A 22 -40.54 26.19 78.95
C GLY A 22 -39.31 27.04 78.65
N ALA A 23 -38.14 26.40 78.57
CA ALA A 23 -37.02 26.93 77.79
C ALA A 23 -35.97 25.84 77.52
N ALA A 24 -36.33 24.86 76.69
CA ALA A 24 -35.34 24.21 75.84
C ALA A 24 -34.99 25.17 74.68
N ALA A 25 -34.27 26.25 75.00
CA ALA A 25 -33.63 27.11 74.02
C ALA A 25 -32.47 27.84 74.70
N ALA A 26 -31.26 27.41 74.38
CA ALA A 26 -30.03 27.99 74.87
C ALA A 26 -29.88 29.44 74.42
N GLY A 27 -29.49 30.32 75.36
CA GLY A 27 -28.95 31.64 75.04
C GLY A 27 -29.27 32.76 76.03
N THR A 28 -28.51 32.83 77.13
CA THR A 28 -28.10 34.09 77.80
C THR A 28 -29.14 35.04 78.45
N GLY A 29 -30.33 34.59 78.85
CA GLY A 29 -31.35 35.48 79.46
C GLY A 29 -31.66 35.31 80.95
N GLY A 30 -31.09 34.32 81.65
CA GLY A 30 -31.62 33.87 82.95
C GLY A 30 -31.14 34.63 84.20
N VAL A 31 -30.27 35.64 84.09
CA VAL A 31 -29.61 36.26 85.26
C VAL A 31 -30.39 37.45 85.83
N SER A 32 -31.12 38.21 85.00
CA SER A 32 -31.77 39.47 85.41
C SER A 32 -32.94 39.30 86.39
N THR A 33 -33.64 38.17 86.36
CA THR A 33 -34.84 37.95 87.20
C THR A 33 -34.51 37.56 88.64
N VAL A 34 -33.34 36.96 88.87
CA VAL A 34 -32.86 36.60 90.21
C VAL A 34 -32.39 37.85 90.96
N GLU A 35 -31.74 38.79 90.27
CA GLU A 35 -31.31 40.08 90.85
C GLU A 35 -32.49 40.94 91.29
N GLU A 36 -33.55 41.07 90.47
CA GLU A 36 -34.77 41.81 90.84
C GLU A 36 -35.49 41.18 92.06
N SER A 37 -35.46 39.85 92.17
CA SER A 37 -36.04 39.13 93.31
C SER A 37 -35.21 39.30 94.60
N MET A 38 -33.88 39.43 94.47
CA MET A 38 -32.96 39.73 95.58
C MET A 38 -33.06 41.18 96.06
N GLU A 39 -33.27 42.14 95.16
CA GLU A 39 -33.47 43.55 95.50
C GLU A 39 -34.75 43.78 96.31
N GLN A 40 -35.80 42.99 96.06
CA GLN A 40 -37.06 43.04 96.81
C GLN A 40 -36.97 42.45 98.24
N LEU A 41 -35.94 41.63 98.52
CA LEU A 41 -35.71 41.07 99.86
C LEU A 41 -35.26 42.15 100.87
N GLY A 42 -34.47 43.14 100.42
CA GLY A 42 -33.89 44.19 101.28
C GLY A 42 -34.94 45.03 102.04
N PRO A 43 -35.92 45.64 101.36
CA PRO A 43 -37.01 46.40 102.01
C PRO A 43 -37.86 45.53 102.95
N LEU A 44 -38.07 44.26 102.60
CA LEU A 44 -38.87 43.32 103.37
C LEU A 44 -38.18 43.00 104.72
N ILE A 45 -36.87 42.71 104.68
CA ILE A 45 -36.05 42.54 105.88
C ILE A 45 -36.08 43.80 106.76
N HIS A 46 -35.96 44.99 106.15
CA HIS A 46 -35.98 46.26 106.88
C HIS A 46 -37.32 46.53 107.59
N SER A 47 -38.45 46.16 106.96
CA SER A 47 -39.79 46.27 107.54
C SER A 47 -40.03 45.31 108.72
N VAL A 48 -39.49 44.08 108.63
CA VAL A 48 -39.57 43.06 109.68
C VAL A 48 -38.73 43.46 110.90
N TYR A 49 -37.57 44.09 110.66
CA TYR A 49 -36.73 44.66 111.72
C TYR A 49 -37.43 45.82 112.45
N ARG A 50 -38.12 46.73 111.73
CA ARG A 50 -38.92 47.81 112.34
C ARG A 50 -40.12 47.30 113.15
N ALA A 51 -40.74 46.19 112.73
CA ALA A 51 -41.88 45.58 113.40
C ALA A 51 -41.51 44.66 114.59
N ASN A 52 -40.21 44.51 114.92
CA ASN A 52 -39.66 43.66 115.98
C ASN A 52 -40.09 42.17 115.92
N LYS A 53 -40.35 41.64 114.71
CA LYS A 53 -40.79 40.24 114.46
C LYS A 53 -39.69 39.37 113.84
N GLN A 54 -38.43 39.66 114.14
CA GLN A 54 -37.24 39.00 113.56
C GLN A 54 -37.24 37.48 113.78
N LYS A 55 -37.63 37.02 114.99
CA LYS A 55 -37.65 35.59 115.33
C LYS A 55 -38.66 34.80 114.49
N LEU A 56 -39.83 35.38 114.23
CA LEU A 56 -40.89 34.74 113.44
C LEU A 56 -40.52 34.69 111.95
N PHE A 57 -39.91 35.73 111.41
CA PHE A 57 -39.43 35.72 110.02
C PHE A 57 -38.30 34.72 109.81
N ARG A 58 -37.32 34.65 110.72
CA ARG A 58 -36.26 33.64 110.67
C ARG A 58 -36.83 32.23 110.72
N GLN A 59 -37.77 31.98 111.63
CA GLN A 59 -38.45 30.68 111.71
C GLN A 59 -39.22 30.35 110.43
N GLN A 60 -39.83 31.35 109.77
CA GLN A 60 -40.60 31.14 108.55
C GLN A 60 -39.71 30.94 107.30
N VAL A 61 -38.55 31.61 107.24
CA VAL A 61 -37.52 31.35 106.21
C VAL A 61 -36.89 29.97 106.42
N GLU A 62 -36.65 29.56 107.66
CA GLU A 62 -36.08 28.25 107.99
C GLU A 62 -37.07 27.12 107.68
N LEU A 63 -38.36 27.31 107.96
CA LEU A 63 -39.43 26.40 107.50
C LEU A 63 -39.56 26.37 105.98
N PHE A 64 -39.36 27.50 105.30
CA PHE A 64 -39.38 27.56 103.84
C PHE A 64 -38.18 26.84 103.21
N ALA A 65 -36.97 27.05 103.74
CA ALA A 65 -35.77 26.35 103.33
C ALA A 65 -35.94 24.83 103.51
N GLN A 66 -36.40 24.39 104.69
CA GLN A 66 -36.70 22.98 104.94
C GLN A 66 -37.76 22.41 103.97
N ARG A 67 -38.78 23.19 103.62
CA ARG A 67 -39.81 22.78 102.66
C ARG A 67 -39.23 22.65 101.24
N LYS A 68 -38.39 23.59 100.81
CA LYS A 68 -37.72 23.54 99.49
C LYS A 68 -36.66 22.46 99.43
N ASP A 69 -35.91 22.22 100.49
CA ASP A 69 -34.99 21.08 100.58
C ASP A 69 -35.73 19.74 100.52
N ALA A 70 -36.90 19.65 101.17
CA ALA A 70 -37.77 18.47 101.07
C ALA A 70 -38.33 18.28 99.64
N GLU A 71 -38.68 19.38 98.96
CA GLU A 71 -39.16 19.36 97.58
C GLU A 71 -38.03 18.93 96.61
N ILE A 72 -36.82 19.45 96.78
CA ILE A 72 -35.63 19.05 96.03
C ILE A 72 -35.30 17.58 96.31
N MET A 73 -35.32 17.13 97.58
CA MET A 73 -35.08 15.73 97.92
C MET A 73 -36.14 14.80 97.31
N LYS A 74 -37.40 15.23 97.23
CA LYS A 74 -38.46 14.45 96.58
C LYS A 74 -38.26 14.39 95.07
N LEU A 75 -37.85 15.49 94.45
CA LEU A 75 -37.58 15.57 93.01
C LEU A 75 -36.32 14.78 92.64
N CYS A 76 -35.24 14.91 93.41
CA CYS A 76 -34.05 14.08 93.30
C CYS A 76 -34.37 12.61 93.56
N GLY A 77 -35.18 12.27 94.57
CA GLY A 77 -35.61 10.91 94.83
C GLY A 77 -36.39 10.28 93.68
N ASN A 78 -37.27 11.06 93.04
CA ASN A 78 -38.10 10.59 91.93
C ASN A 78 -37.30 10.44 90.62
N TYR A 79 -36.39 11.39 90.32
CA TYR A 79 -35.72 11.46 89.01
C TYR A 79 -34.24 11.02 89.02
N HIS A 80 -33.65 10.73 90.18
CA HIS A 80 -32.25 10.27 90.28
C HIS A 80 -32.02 9.01 89.45
N GLN A 81 -32.95 8.05 89.49
CA GLN A 81 -32.79 6.80 88.76
C GLN A 81 -32.82 6.99 87.24
N GLU A 82 -33.72 7.84 86.74
CA GLU A 82 -33.78 8.19 85.31
C GLU A 82 -32.56 9.00 84.86
N PHE A 83 -32.05 9.89 85.71
CA PHE A 83 -30.82 10.64 85.45
C PHE A 83 -29.60 9.71 85.37
N VAL A 84 -29.45 8.78 86.32
CA VAL A 84 -28.36 7.79 86.30
C VAL A 84 -28.45 6.89 85.07
N GLN A 85 -29.66 6.45 84.69
CA GLN A 85 -29.87 5.69 83.45
C GLN A 85 -29.47 6.50 82.21
N SER A 86 -29.85 7.77 82.14
CA SER A 86 -29.50 8.66 81.02
C SER A 86 -27.98 8.88 80.91
N VAL A 87 -27.30 9.07 82.05
CA VAL A 87 -25.83 9.18 82.10
C VAL A 87 -25.16 7.86 81.69
N ALA A 88 -25.68 6.72 82.14
CA ALA A 88 -25.19 5.41 81.73
C ALA A 88 -25.36 5.17 80.22
N GLN A 89 -26.50 5.59 79.63
CA GLN A 89 -26.72 5.53 78.19
C GLN A 89 -25.74 6.43 77.43
N LEU A 90 -25.47 7.65 77.91
CA LEU A 90 -24.50 8.57 77.31
C LEU A 90 -23.08 7.99 77.32
N LEU A 91 -22.68 7.35 78.43
CA LEU A 91 -21.40 6.64 78.53
C LEU A 91 -21.33 5.48 77.54
N LYS A 92 -22.42 4.70 77.40
CA LYS A 92 -22.50 3.60 76.43
C LYS A 92 -22.43 4.11 74.99
N VAL A 93 -23.12 5.20 74.66
CA VAL A 93 -23.02 5.84 73.34
C VAL A 93 -21.59 6.31 73.10
N ARG A 94 -20.95 6.98 74.06
CA ARG A 94 -19.55 7.40 73.94
C ARG A 94 -18.61 6.23 73.65
N GLN A 95 -18.79 5.11 74.36
CA GLN A 95 -18.00 3.90 74.13
C GLN A 95 -18.24 3.34 72.73
N ASN A 96 -19.50 3.19 72.31
CA ASN A 96 -19.85 2.73 70.97
C ASN A 96 -19.31 3.66 69.87
N THR A 97 -19.34 4.98 70.07
CA THR A 97 -18.78 5.96 69.13
C THR A 97 -17.26 5.83 69.05
N SER A 98 -16.58 5.58 70.17
CA SER A 98 -15.13 5.32 70.20
C SER A 98 -14.79 4.04 69.44
N GLU A 99 -15.52 2.95 69.68
CA GLU A 99 -15.33 1.68 68.97
C GLU A 99 -15.61 1.81 67.47
N LEU A 100 -16.64 2.58 67.10
CA LEU A 100 -16.94 2.87 65.70
C LEU A 100 -15.82 3.70 65.06
N GLN A 101 -15.29 4.70 65.76
CA GLN A 101 -14.17 5.50 65.28
C GLN A 101 -12.93 4.63 65.03
N GLU A 102 -12.61 3.72 65.94
CA GLU A 102 -11.50 2.77 65.78
C GLU A 102 -11.71 1.87 64.56
N LYS A 103 -12.92 1.30 64.41
CA LYS A 103 -13.28 0.49 63.23
C LYS A 103 -13.19 1.28 61.93
N VAL A 104 -13.67 2.53 61.90
CA VAL A 104 -13.61 3.39 60.70
C VAL A 104 -12.17 3.71 60.33
N VAL A 105 -11.31 3.99 61.31
CA VAL A 105 -9.87 4.24 61.09
C VAL A 105 -9.18 2.97 60.58
N GLY A 106 -9.46 1.82 61.18
CA GLY A 106 -8.92 0.53 60.75
C GLY A 106 -9.33 0.18 59.32
N LEU A 107 -10.61 0.31 59.00
CA LEU A 107 -11.15 0.02 57.68
C LEU A 107 -10.62 0.99 56.61
N ASN A 108 -10.42 2.27 56.96
CA ASN A 108 -9.74 3.23 56.09
C ASN A 108 -8.26 2.85 55.84
N ALA A 109 -7.54 2.38 56.87
CA ALA A 109 -6.16 1.93 56.70
C ALA A 109 -6.08 0.69 55.79
N GLU A 110 -6.96 -0.30 55.98
CA GLU A 110 -7.07 -1.49 55.12
C GLU A 110 -7.44 -1.12 53.68
N LEU A 111 -8.39 -0.19 53.50
CA LEU A 111 -8.79 0.31 52.18
C LEU A 111 -7.62 1.03 51.48
N GLN A 112 -6.82 1.81 52.22
CA GLN A 112 -5.64 2.46 51.65
C GLN A 112 -4.54 1.45 51.29
N MET A 113 -4.32 0.42 52.11
CA MET A 113 -3.34 -0.62 51.80
C MET A 113 -3.74 -1.42 50.56
N SER A 114 -5.00 -1.88 50.50
CA SER A 114 -5.55 -2.59 49.35
C SER A 114 -5.57 -1.69 48.10
N GLY A 115 -5.94 -0.41 48.25
CA GLY A 115 -5.89 0.59 47.18
C GLY A 115 -4.48 0.84 46.63
N LYS A 116 -3.46 0.93 47.49
CA LYS A 116 -2.06 1.05 47.06
C LYS A 116 -1.58 -0.20 46.33
N SER A 117 -1.92 -1.39 46.82
CA SER A 117 -1.60 -2.66 46.16
C SER A 117 -2.26 -2.76 44.78
N LEU A 118 -3.55 -2.42 44.69
CA LEU A 118 -4.31 -2.38 43.44
C LEU A 118 -3.73 -1.36 42.46
N TYR A 119 -3.30 -0.19 42.93
CA TYR A 119 -2.67 0.83 42.11
C TYR A 119 -1.36 0.33 41.49
N LYS A 120 -0.50 -0.32 42.27
CA LYS A 120 0.74 -0.95 41.77
C LYS A 120 0.43 -1.99 40.69
N LYS A 121 -0.54 -2.88 40.95
CA LYS A 121 -0.96 -3.90 39.96
C LYS A 121 -1.53 -3.29 38.69
N LYS A 122 -2.30 -2.19 38.80
CA LYS A 122 -2.81 -1.45 37.64
C LYS A 122 -1.69 -0.79 36.84
N ALA A 123 -0.68 -0.23 37.49
CA ALA A 123 0.49 0.34 36.83
C ALA A 123 1.29 -0.74 36.07
N GLU A 124 1.52 -1.90 36.68
CA GLU A 124 2.12 -3.07 36.02
C GLU A 124 1.31 -3.49 34.78
N LEU A 125 -0.02 -3.59 34.92
CA LEU A 125 -0.91 -3.99 33.83
C LEU A 125 -0.89 -2.99 32.67
N LEU A 126 -0.81 -1.68 32.95
CA LEU A 126 -0.66 -0.65 31.91
C LEU A 126 0.69 -0.76 31.19
N GLY A 127 1.77 -1.07 31.93
CA GLY A 127 3.09 -1.38 31.35
C GLY A 127 3.01 -2.56 30.39
N MET A 128 2.46 -3.69 30.84
CA MET A 128 2.26 -4.89 30.03
C MET A 128 1.39 -4.63 28.80
N ARG A 129 0.34 -3.80 28.91
CA ARG A 129 -0.49 -3.42 27.76
C ARG A 129 0.26 -2.56 26.73
N ARG A 130 1.19 -1.71 27.18
CA ARG A 130 2.03 -0.92 26.29
C ARG A 130 3.03 -1.81 25.55
N GLU A 131 3.66 -2.72 26.26
CA GLU A 131 4.54 -3.75 25.67
C GLU A 131 3.79 -4.61 24.66
N HIS A 132 2.62 -5.12 25.02
CA HIS A 132 1.78 -5.91 24.12
C HIS A 132 1.41 -5.12 22.84
N ARG A 133 1.07 -3.82 22.95
CA ARG A 133 0.79 -2.97 21.79
C ARG A 133 2.03 -2.77 20.91
N ASN A 134 3.21 -2.64 21.51
CA ASN A 134 4.46 -2.54 20.76
C ASN A 134 4.78 -3.86 20.04
N ILE A 135 4.58 -4.99 20.71
CA ILE A 135 4.73 -6.33 20.12
C ILE A 135 3.77 -6.48 18.93
N GLN A 136 2.49 -6.11 19.09
CA GLN A 136 1.52 -6.22 18.00
C GLN A 136 1.92 -5.40 16.77
N ARG A 137 2.38 -4.15 16.98
CA ARG A 137 2.90 -3.31 15.87
C ARG A 137 4.12 -3.93 15.20
N ALA A 138 5.01 -4.56 15.97
CA ALA A 138 6.17 -5.25 15.42
C ALA A 138 5.75 -6.48 14.60
N VAL A 139 4.78 -7.25 15.08
CA VAL A 139 4.21 -8.40 14.35
C VAL A 139 3.58 -7.95 13.03
N ASP A 140 2.76 -6.88 13.05
CA ASP A 140 2.14 -6.36 11.83
C ASP A 140 3.19 -5.85 10.83
N ALA A 141 4.24 -5.16 11.30
CA ALA A 141 5.34 -4.71 10.47
C ALA A 141 6.12 -5.88 9.83
N VAL A 142 6.38 -6.95 10.59
CA VAL A 142 7.07 -8.14 10.09
C VAL A 142 6.21 -8.86 9.05
N LYS A 143 4.90 -8.98 9.25
CA LYS A 143 3.98 -9.57 8.27
C LYS A 143 4.01 -8.81 6.94
N ASN A 144 3.96 -7.48 6.98
CA ASN A 144 4.05 -6.67 5.76
C ASN A 144 5.40 -6.87 5.04
N CYS A 145 6.50 -6.98 5.79
CA CYS A 145 7.81 -7.28 5.19
C CYS A 145 7.85 -8.69 4.58
N GLN A 146 7.20 -9.67 5.21
CA GLN A 146 7.11 -11.04 4.69
C GLN A 146 6.33 -11.10 3.38
N GLU A 147 5.21 -10.39 3.26
CA GLU A 147 4.46 -10.29 2.00
C GLU A 147 5.33 -9.70 0.89
N VAL A 148 6.10 -8.66 1.19
CA VAL A 148 7.00 -8.04 0.22
C VAL A 148 8.13 -8.96 -0.22
N VAL A 149 8.75 -9.69 0.71
CA VAL A 149 9.75 -10.70 0.35
C VAL A 149 9.13 -11.78 -0.53
N ARG A 150 7.90 -12.20 -0.24
CA ARG A 150 7.16 -13.17 -1.08
C ARG A 150 6.89 -12.64 -2.48
N MET A 151 6.51 -11.36 -2.62
CA MET A 151 6.31 -10.72 -3.91
C MET A 151 7.61 -10.59 -4.73
N VAL A 152 8.74 -10.34 -4.07
CA VAL A 152 10.06 -10.34 -4.73
C VAL A 152 10.43 -11.75 -5.18
N ALA A 153 10.17 -12.77 -4.36
CA ALA A 153 10.40 -14.16 -4.75
C ALA A 153 9.49 -14.60 -5.91
N SER A 154 8.22 -14.22 -5.91
CA SER A 154 7.31 -14.51 -7.02
C SER A 154 7.73 -13.79 -8.29
N PHE A 155 8.26 -12.56 -8.20
CA PHE A 155 8.83 -11.88 -9.36
C PHE A 155 10.00 -12.66 -9.95
N ASP A 156 10.90 -13.19 -9.13
CA ASP A 156 12.03 -13.99 -9.63
C ASP A 156 11.54 -15.26 -10.35
N GLU A 157 10.52 -15.94 -9.83
CA GLU A 157 9.88 -17.10 -10.47
C GLU A 157 9.12 -16.73 -11.75
N GLU A 158 8.42 -15.60 -11.78
CA GLU A 158 7.73 -15.06 -12.97
C GLU A 158 8.72 -14.73 -14.10
N VAL A 159 9.91 -14.23 -13.75
CA VAL A 159 10.99 -13.98 -14.71
C VAL A 159 11.56 -15.29 -15.26
N GLU A 160 11.73 -16.31 -14.43
CA GLU A 160 12.21 -17.63 -14.86
C GLU A 160 11.21 -18.37 -15.74
N THR A 161 9.92 -18.25 -15.45
CA THR A 161 8.82 -18.85 -16.22
C THR A 161 8.43 -18.05 -17.48
N LYS A 162 9.16 -16.97 -17.80
CA LYS A 162 8.94 -16.07 -18.94
C LYS A 162 7.58 -15.36 -18.93
N GLN A 163 6.94 -15.25 -17.78
CA GLN A 163 5.67 -14.55 -17.60
C GLN A 163 5.91 -13.04 -17.37
N TYR A 164 6.50 -12.38 -18.37
CA TYR A 164 6.97 -11.00 -18.25
C TYR A 164 5.88 -9.98 -17.91
N TYR A 165 4.65 -10.20 -18.38
CA TYR A 165 3.53 -9.33 -18.04
C TYR A 165 3.19 -9.37 -16.55
N MET A 166 3.20 -10.56 -15.95
CA MET A 166 2.97 -10.72 -14.51
C MET A 166 4.13 -10.12 -13.72
N ALA A 167 5.36 -10.34 -14.17
CA ALA A 167 6.56 -9.75 -13.58
C ALA A 167 6.52 -8.21 -13.55
N ILE A 168 6.03 -7.56 -14.62
CA ILE A 168 5.84 -6.10 -14.62
C ILE A 168 4.76 -5.69 -13.62
N LYS A 169 3.65 -6.44 -13.55
CA LYS A 169 2.54 -6.13 -12.65
C LYS A 169 2.95 -6.29 -11.19
N THR A 170 3.69 -7.34 -10.84
CA THR A 170 4.22 -7.56 -9.49
C THR A 170 5.24 -6.48 -9.12
N LEU A 171 6.12 -6.10 -10.04
CA LEU A 171 7.05 -4.99 -9.85
C LEU A 171 6.35 -3.64 -9.68
N GLY A 172 5.31 -3.36 -10.47
CA GLY A 172 4.48 -2.16 -10.32
C GLY A 172 3.75 -2.12 -8.98
N GLY A 173 3.13 -3.23 -8.57
CA GLY A 173 2.49 -3.37 -7.26
C GLY A 173 3.48 -3.16 -6.10
N LEU A 174 4.71 -3.69 -6.23
CA LEU A 174 5.79 -3.50 -5.26
C LEU A 174 6.14 -2.02 -5.08
N LYS A 175 6.22 -1.27 -6.18
CA LYS A 175 6.56 0.15 -6.21
C LYS A 175 5.43 1.03 -5.68
N ASP A 176 4.20 0.79 -6.10
CA ASP A 176 3.08 1.68 -5.84
C ASP A 176 2.41 1.42 -4.48
N VAL A 177 2.25 0.15 -4.09
CA VAL A 177 1.48 -0.24 -2.89
C VAL A 177 2.38 -0.46 -1.68
N TYR A 178 3.49 -1.19 -1.87
CA TYR A 178 4.28 -1.70 -0.76
C TYR A 178 5.46 -0.79 -0.37
N LEU A 179 6.07 -0.09 -1.32
CA LEU A 179 7.17 0.84 -1.04
C LEU A 179 6.77 1.97 -0.07
N PRO A 180 5.61 2.64 -0.20
CA PRO A 180 5.21 3.69 0.73
C PRO A 180 5.03 3.20 2.18
N GLN A 181 4.62 1.94 2.35
CA GLN A 181 4.35 1.35 3.66
C GLN A 181 5.64 1.00 4.41
N ILE A 182 6.70 0.65 3.68
CA ILE A 182 7.93 0.06 4.24
C ILE A 182 9.10 1.05 4.26
N ARG A 183 8.98 2.21 3.61
CA ARG A 183 9.99 3.29 3.60
C ARG A 183 10.56 3.69 4.97
N LYS A 184 9.81 3.48 6.04
CA LYS A 184 10.23 3.78 7.43
C LYS A 184 11.31 2.82 7.95
N TYR A 185 11.44 1.64 7.38
CA TYR A 185 12.36 0.60 7.83
C TYR A 185 13.62 0.54 6.96
N SER A 186 14.74 0.08 7.54
CA SER A 186 15.99 -0.16 6.80
C SER A 186 15.78 -1.11 5.60
N PHE A 187 14.93 -2.13 5.78
CA PHE A 187 14.52 -3.05 4.72
C PHE A 187 13.92 -2.34 3.51
N GLY A 188 13.11 -1.30 3.72
CA GLY A 188 12.51 -0.52 2.62
C GLY A 188 13.56 0.21 1.78
N LYS A 189 14.65 0.69 2.41
CA LYS A 189 15.77 1.32 1.68
C LYS A 189 16.56 0.30 0.86
N VAL A 190 16.75 -0.92 1.40
CA VAL A 190 17.39 -2.01 0.65
C VAL A 190 16.54 -2.39 -0.56
N LEU A 191 15.22 -2.45 -0.40
CA LEU A 191 14.29 -2.73 -1.48
C LEU A 191 14.27 -1.63 -2.56
N GLU A 192 14.29 -0.36 -2.15
CA GLU A 192 14.35 0.78 -3.08
C GLU A 192 15.61 0.72 -3.96
N ASN A 193 16.73 0.30 -3.39
CA ASN A 193 17.98 0.08 -4.13
C ASN A 193 17.95 -1.19 -5.02
N SER A 194 17.11 -2.18 -4.69
CA SER A 194 17.01 -3.42 -5.47
C SER A 194 16.02 -3.32 -6.63
N ILE A 195 15.03 -2.41 -6.59
CA ILE A 195 14.05 -2.22 -7.68
C ILE A 195 14.74 -1.97 -9.04
N PRO A 196 15.71 -1.03 -9.16
CA PRO A 196 16.40 -0.83 -10.44
C PRO A 196 17.15 -2.09 -10.91
N ARG A 197 17.67 -2.90 -9.98
CA ARG A 197 18.33 -4.17 -10.32
C ARG A 197 17.32 -5.18 -10.86
N MET A 198 16.14 -5.26 -10.26
CA MET A 198 15.04 -6.12 -10.73
C MET A 198 14.57 -5.68 -12.13
N GLU A 199 14.44 -4.37 -12.37
CA GLU A 199 14.13 -3.81 -13.70
C GLU A 199 15.19 -4.23 -14.74
N THR A 200 16.48 -4.11 -14.41
CA THR A 200 17.56 -4.55 -15.32
C THR A 200 17.58 -6.06 -15.53
N LYS A 201 17.24 -6.86 -14.52
CA LYS A 201 17.15 -8.33 -14.63
C LYS A 201 16.02 -8.72 -15.57
N LEU A 202 14.84 -8.10 -15.43
CA LEU A 202 13.70 -8.29 -16.32
C LEU A 202 14.02 -7.88 -17.75
N GLN A 203 14.60 -6.69 -17.94
CA GLN A 203 15.02 -6.19 -19.25
C GLN A 203 16.04 -7.15 -19.89
N GLY A 204 17.04 -7.59 -19.13
CA GLY A 204 18.06 -8.53 -19.60
C GLY A 204 17.50 -9.91 -19.95
N ALA A 205 16.51 -10.42 -19.20
CA ALA A 205 15.82 -11.67 -19.55
C ALA A 205 15.05 -11.53 -20.86
N ALA A 206 14.25 -10.48 -21.02
CA ALA A 206 13.49 -10.24 -22.24
C ALA A 206 14.36 -9.97 -23.47
N LEU A 207 15.50 -9.27 -23.29
CA LEU A 207 16.46 -9.06 -24.37
C LEU A 207 17.14 -10.36 -24.80
N ARG A 208 17.46 -11.26 -23.86
CA ARG A 208 18.02 -12.58 -24.18
C ARG A 208 17.02 -13.41 -24.97
N ASP A 209 15.77 -13.49 -24.52
CA ASP A 209 14.71 -14.21 -25.23
C ASP A 209 14.47 -13.63 -26.63
N MET A 210 14.49 -12.31 -26.78
CA MET A 210 14.37 -11.67 -28.10
C MET A 210 15.58 -11.99 -29.00
N LYS A 211 16.80 -12.01 -28.46
CA LYS A 211 18.00 -12.38 -29.23
C LYS A 211 18.01 -13.85 -29.64
N ASP A 212 17.55 -14.74 -28.75
CA ASP A 212 17.37 -16.16 -29.06
C ASP A 212 16.30 -16.36 -30.14
N TRP A 213 15.21 -15.59 -30.08
CA TRP A 213 14.21 -15.54 -31.14
C TRP A 213 14.80 -15.02 -32.46
N LEU A 214 15.58 -13.94 -32.46
CA LEU A 214 16.27 -13.44 -33.66
C LEU A 214 17.23 -14.48 -34.26
N TYR A 215 17.87 -15.29 -33.43
CA TYR A 215 18.71 -16.39 -33.90
C TYR A 215 17.89 -17.50 -34.55
N GLY A 216 16.76 -17.89 -33.93
CA GLY A 216 15.82 -18.84 -34.51
C GLY A 216 15.19 -18.34 -35.82
N LEU A 217 14.90 -17.03 -35.86
CA LEU A 217 14.36 -16.33 -37.01
C LEU A 217 15.28 -16.47 -38.22
N LYS A 218 16.61 -16.56 -38.07
CA LYS A 218 17.52 -16.74 -39.21
C LYS A 218 17.17 -17.99 -40.04
N LYS A 219 16.78 -19.09 -39.41
CA LYS A 219 16.41 -20.33 -40.12
C LYS A 219 15.09 -20.13 -40.88
N THR A 220 14.08 -19.62 -40.19
CA THR A 220 12.75 -19.38 -40.79
C THR A 220 12.81 -18.30 -41.87
N THR A 221 13.69 -17.31 -41.74
CA THR A 221 13.98 -16.27 -42.74
C THR A 221 14.40 -16.90 -44.06
N ARG A 222 15.31 -17.89 -44.02
CA ARG A 222 15.74 -18.60 -45.22
C ARG A 222 14.62 -19.41 -45.86
N ASP A 223 13.79 -20.04 -45.05
CA ASP A 223 12.65 -20.83 -45.53
C ASP A 223 11.58 -19.93 -46.16
N ILE A 224 11.32 -18.76 -45.56
CA ILE A 224 10.45 -17.71 -46.12
C ILE A 224 10.99 -17.23 -47.47
N GLY A 225 12.29 -16.91 -47.54
CA GLY A 225 12.92 -16.48 -48.78
C GLY A 225 12.84 -17.53 -49.88
N ARG A 226 13.08 -18.81 -49.55
CA ARG A 226 12.96 -19.91 -50.50
C ARG A 226 11.52 -20.09 -50.98
N HIS A 227 10.54 -20.01 -50.07
CA HIS A 227 9.14 -20.15 -50.41
C HIS A 227 8.67 -19.04 -51.35
N LEU A 228 9.05 -17.78 -51.07
CA LEU A 228 8.73 -16.64 -51.94
C LEU A 228 9.42 -16.73 -53.31
N ASP A 229 10.68 -17.13 -53.35
CA ASP A 229 11.40 -17.35 -54.62
C ASP A 229 10.75 -18.47 -55.44
N THR A 230 10.38 -19.59 -54.81
CA THR A 230 9.69 -20.72 -55.47
C THR A 230 8.32 -20.30 -55.98
N ARG A 231 7.56 -19.55 -55.18
CA ARG A 231 6.27 -18.99 -55.59
C ARG A 231 6.41 -18.08 -56.80
N MET A 232 7.43 -17.22 -56.82
CA MET A 232 7.69 -16.33 -57.95
C MET A 232 8.18 -17.06 -59.20
N LYS A 233 9.01 -18.09 -59.06
CA LYS A 233 9.39 -18.96 -60.18
C LYS A 233 8.19 -19.68 -60.78
N ASN A 234 7.31 -20.26 -59.94
CA ASN A 234 6.09 -20.89 -60.41
C ASN A 234 5.20 -19.90 -61.18
N LYS A 235 5.05 -18.66 -60.68
CA LYS A 235 4.31 -17.59 -61.39
C LYS A 235 4.97 -17.30 -62.75
N GLN A 236 6.29 -17.16 -62.80
CA GLN A 236 7.04 -16.87 -64.02
C GLN A 236 6.99 -18.03 -65.05
N ASP A 237 7.07 -19.28 -64.60
CA ASP A 237 6.94 -20.47 -65.44
C ASP A 237 5.53 -20.59 -66.02
N MET A 238 4.49 -20.37 -65.19
CA MET A 238 3.11 -20.31 -65.68
C MET A 238 2.93 -19.21 -66.72
N TRP A 239 3.58 -18.06 -66.58
CA TRP A 239 3.55 -17.02 -67.60
C TRP A 239 4.29 -17.43 -68.87
N ALA A 240 5.49 -18.01 -68.76
CA ALA A 240 6.26 -18.43 -69.92
C ALA A 240 5.55 -19.52 -70.74
N GLU A 241 4.93 -20.49 -70.06
CA GLU A 241 4.11 -21.54 -70.69
C GLU A 241 2.87 -20.93 -71.36
N ARG A 242 2.24 -19.94 -70.74
CA ARG A 242 1.05 -19.27 -71.28
C ARG A 242 1.39 -18.36 -72.45
N ASP A 243 2.46 -17.58 -72.40
CA ASP A 243 2.91 -16.75 -73.53
C ASP A 243 3.31 -17.62 -74.75
N ALA A 244 3.85 -18.82 -74.51
CA ALA A 244 4.09 -19.79 -75.57
C ALA A 244 2.79 -20.38 -76.16
N THR A 245 1.75 -20.51 -75.34
CA THR A 245 0.44 -21.10 -75.70
C THR A 245 -0.53 -20.07 -76.30
N ILE A 246 -0.42 -18.78 -75.94
CA ILE A 246 -1.25 -17.68 -76.42
C ILE A 246 -0.73 -17.21 -77.80
N LYS A 247 -0.93 -18.04 -78.82
CA LYS A 247 -0.91 -17.61 -80.23
C LYS A 247 -2.28 -17.12 -80.70
N GLU A 248 -3.33 -17.29 -79.90
CA GLU A 248 -4.71 -16.92 -80.23
C GLU A 248 -5.18 -15.75 -79.34
N ARG A 249 -5.50 -14.63 -80.00
CA ARG A 249 -5.72 -13.28 -79.45
C ARG A 249 -7.01 -13.09 -78.63
N HIS A 250 -7.48 -14.10 -77.92
CA HIS A 250 -8.79 -14.03 -77.25
C HIS A 250 -8.76 -14.54 -75.82
N PHE A 251 -8.13 -13.79 -74.92
CA PHE A 251 -8.74 -13.43 -73.64
C PHE A 251 -7.94 -12.28 -73.01
N VAL A 252 -8.59 -11.58 -72.07
CA VAL A 252 -8.12 -10.56 -71.13
C VAL A 252 -6.60 -10.27 -71.13
N SER A 253 -6.22 -8.99 -71.19
CA SER A 253 -4.82 -8.54 -71.12
C SER A 253 -4.04 -9.29 -70.03
N SER A 254 -2.83 -9.76 -70.35
CA SER A 254 -1.95 -10.52 -69.43
C SER A 254 -1.86 -9.88 -68.04
N ALA A 255 -1.85 -8.55 -67.96
CA ALA A 255 -1.84 -7.79 -66.70
C ALA A 255 -3.14 -7.90 -65.87
N VAL A 256 -4.30 -8.06 -66.49
CA VAL A 256 -5.60 -8.18 -65.80
C VAL A 256 -5.85 -9.61 -65.34
N GLN A 257 -5.37 -10.60 -66.09
CA GLN A 257 -5.41 -12.01 -65.68
C GLN A 257 -4.46 -12.29 -64.51
N PHE A 258 -3.31 -11.60 -64.44
CA PHE A 258 -2.38 -11.67 -63.32
C PHE A 258 -3.04 -11.34 -61.96
N VAL A 259 -3.81 -10.26 -61.91
CA VAL A 259 -4.55 -9.85 -60.70
C VAL A 259 -5.63 -10.88 -60.32
N LEU A 260 -6.23 -11.55 -61.32
CA LEU A 260 -7.22 -12.59 -61.07
C LEU A 260 -6.58 -13.88 -60.53
N ASP A 261 -5.38 -14.26 -61.00
CA ASP A 261 -4.66 -15.43 -60.50
C ASP A 261 -4.13 -15.22 -59.05
N GLU A 262 -3.86 -13.97 -58.62
CA GLU A 262 -3.51 -13.66 -57.22
C GLU A 262 -4.62 -13.97 -56.21
N GLU A 263 -5.90 -13.89 -56.61
CA GLU A 263 -7.03 -14.22 -55.73
C GLU A 263 -7.20 -15.73 -55.47
N PHE A 264 -6.58 -16.59 -56.28
CA PHE A 264 -6.72 -18.07 -56.19
C PHE A 264 -5.46 -18.79 -55.70
N ASP A 265 -4.39 -18.07 -55.40
CA ASP A 265 -3.13 -18.62 -54.92
C ASP A 265 -3.27 -18.99 -53.41
N HIS A 266 -3.67 -20.23 -53.13
CA HIS A 266 -3.96 -20.77 -51.79
C HIS A 266 -2.71 -21.07 -50.93
N ASP A 267 -1.56 -20.45 -51.21
CA ASP A 267 -0.37 -20.64 -50.40
C ASP A 267 -0.58 -20.06 -48.99
N GLU A 268 -0.54 -20.93 -47.97
CA GLU A 268 -0.59 -20.49 -46.57
C GLU A 268 0.59 -19.56 -46.29
N PRO A 269 0.34 -18.31 -45.85
CA PRO A 269 1.42 -17.40 -45.55
C PRO A 269 2.23 -17.96 -44.37
N ILE A 270 3.56 -18.05 -44.54
CA ILE A 270 4.45 -18.41 -43.46
C ILE A 270 4.38 -17.29 -42.41
N THR A 271 3.64 -17.54 -41.33
CA THR A 271 3.47 -16.58 -40.24
C THR A 271 4.65 -16.68 -39.28
N VAL A 272 5.30 -15.54 -39.05
CA VAL A 272 6.38 -15.43 -38.06
C VAL A 272 5.77 -14.94 -36.76
N ASP A 273 5.97 -15.69 -35.67
CA ASP A 273 5.54 -15.24 -34.35
C ASP A 273 6.40 -14.07 -33.87
N MET A 274 5.82 -12.88 -33.83
CA MET A 274 6.46 -11.64 -33.37
C MET A 274 6.26 -11.40 -31.87
N MET A 275 5.64 -12.34 -31.14
CA MET A 275 5.38 -12.19 -29.70
C MET A 275 6.62 -11.83 -28.87
N PRO A 276 7.80 -12.45 -29.06
CA PRO A 276 9.00 -12.10 -28.28
C PRO A 276 9.44 -10.65 -28.49
N LEU A 277 9.29 -10.12 -29.72
CA LEU A 277 9.57 -8.73 -30.03
C LEU A 277 8.60 -7.78 -29.31
N TYR A 278 7.30 -8.08 -29.34
CA TYR A 278 6.29 -7.26 -28.68
C TYR A 278 6.40 -7.28 -27.16
N GLN A 279 6.71 -8.44 -26.56
CA GLN A 279 6.95 -8.54 -25.13
C GLN A 279 8.16 -7.69 -24.72
N CYS A 280 9.27 -7.79 -25.46
CA CYS A 280 10.46 -6.99 -25.19
C CYS A 280 10.18 -5.48 -25.38
N LEU A 281 9.44 -5.11 -26.43
CA LEU A 281 9.02 -3.74 -26.67
C LEU A 281 8.16 -3.20 -25.52
N HIS A 282 7.17 -3.97 -25.08
CA HIS A 282 6.27 -3.59 -23.99
C HIS A 282 7.02 -3.37 -22.68
N ILE A 283 7.97 -4.25 -22.35
CA ILE A 283 8.81 -4.11 -21.15
C ILE A 283 9.64 -2.84 -21.23
N ASN A 284 10.32 -2.59 -22.35
CA ASN A 284 11.15 -1.39 -22.51
C ASN A 284 10.31 -0.10 -22.51
N GLU A 285 9.07 -0.15 -22.98
CA GLU A 285 8.13 0.97 -22.90
C GLU A 285 7.70 1.25 -21.46
N LYS A 286 7.34 0.22 -20.68
CA LYS A 286 7.00 0.36 -19.27
C LYS A 286 8.19 0.83 -18.40
N LEU A 287 9.41 0.48 -18.78
CA LEU A 287 10.64 0.92 -18.14
C LEU A 287 11.13 2.31 -18.62
N GLY A 288 10.50 2.90 -19.65
CA GLY A 288 10.91 4.20 -20.21
C GLY A 288 12.20 4.16 -21.04
N ARG A 289 12.69 2.98 -21.43
CA ARG A 289 13.95 2.77 -22.19
C ARG A 289 13.72 2.43 -23.66
N ARG A 290 12.59 2.84 -24.23
CA ARG A 290 12.20 2.53 -25.61
C ARG A 290 13.23 3.01 -26.66
N ALA A 291 13.80 4.20 -26.46
CA ALA A 291 14.78 4.77 -27.40
C ALA A 291 16.10 3.98 -27.44
N GLU A 292 16.61 3.58 -26.28
CA GLU A 292 17.81 2.74 -26.15
C GLU A 292 17.59 1.38 -26.82
N PHE A 293 16.43 0.76 -26.57
CA PHE A 293 16.05 -0.50 -27.19
C PHE A 293 15.98 -0.39 -28.72
N ARG A 294 15.34 0.67 -29.25
CA ARG A 294 15.27 0.92 -30.69
C ARG A 294 16.65 1.03 -31.34
N ARG A 295 17.59 1.71 -30.68
CA ARG A 295 18.98 1.83 -31.15
C ARG A 295 19.67 0.47 -31.18
N SER A 296 19.66 -0.25 -30.06
CA SER A 296 20.26 -1.59 -29.97
C SER A 296 19.67 -2.56 -30.99
N PHE A 297 18.35 -2.52 -31.21
CA PHE A 297 17.68 -3.36 -32.21
C PHE A 297 18.12 -3.00 -33.63
N THR A 298 18.24 -1.72 -33.95
CA THR A 298 18.70 -1.27 -35.28
C THR A 298 20.15 -1.69 -35.55
N GLU A 299 21.01 -1.58 -34.55
CA GLU A 299 22.40 -2.06 -34.59
C GLU A 299 22.44 -3.59 -34.78
N ASP A 300 21.72 -4.36 -33.96
CA ASP A 300 21.65 -5.83 -34.06
C ASP A 300 21.16 -6.30 -35.45
N ARG A 301 20.16 -5.62 -36.04
CA ARG A 301 19.64 -5.95 -37.39
C ARG A 301 20.61 -5.56 -38.51
N SER A 302 21.32 -4.44 -38.38
CA SER A 302 22.41 -4.07 -39.29
C SER A 302 23.54 -5.10 -39.28
N ASP A 303 23.92 -5.56 -38.10
CA ASP A 303 24.96 -6.57 -37.93
C ASP A 303 24.53 -7.92 -38.54
N GLN A 304 23.27 -8.33 -38.35
CA GLN A 304 22.72 -9.53 -39.00
C GLN A 304 22.77 -9.45 -40.53
N LEU A 305 22.38 -8.33 -41.11
CA LEU A 305 22.48 -8.10 -42.55
C LEU A 305 23.95 -8.17 -43.02
N SER A 306 24.87 -7.56 -42.26
CA SER A 306 26.29 -7.61 -42.57
C SER A 306 26.86 -9.03 -42.56
N LEU A 307 26.38 -9.88 -41.63
CA LEU A 307 26.78 -11.28 -41.52
C LEU A 307 26.24 -12.14 -42.66
N ILE A 308 25.01 -11.87 -43.13
CA ILE A 308 24.44 -12.52 -44.32
C ILE A 308 25.32 -12.21 -45.55
N LEU A 309 25.67 -10.94 -45.73
CA LEU A 309 26.47 -10.46 -46.87
C LEU A 309 27.96 -10.82 -46.79
N ALA A 310 28.47 -11.18 -45.61
CA ALA A 310 29.84 -11.62 -45.42
C ALA A 310 30.06 -13.11 -45.77
N SER A 311 28.99 -13.87 -46.05
CA SER A 311 29.11 -15.27 -46.43
C SER A 311 29.91 -15.41 -47.73
N PRO A 312 30.95 -16.26 -47.80
CA PRO A 312 31.76 -16.42 -49.00
C PRO A 312 30.90 -17.00 -50.13
N VAL A 313 30.93 -16.32 -51.28
CA VAL A 313 30.26 -16.76 -52.51
C VAL A 313 31.32 -17.13 -53.54
N HIS A 314 31.15 -18.29 -54.16
CA HIS A 314 32.01 -18.74 -55.24
C HIS A 314 31.18 -18.91 -56.51
N PHE A 315 31.58 -18.18 -57.56
CA PHE A 315 30.96 -18.23 -58.88
C PHE A 315 31.65 -19.28 -59.76
N ALA A 316 31.60 -20.54 -59.33
CA ALA A 316 32.08 -21.69 -60.09
C ALA A 316 30.92 -22.64 -60.40
N THR A 317 31.05 -23.40 -61.49
CA THR A 317 30.04 -24.37 -61.94
C THR A 317 29.69 -25.34 -60.79
N GLY A 318 28.41 -25.40 -60.42
CA GLY A 318 27.92 -26.22 -59.30
C GLY A 318 28.02 -25.61 -57.89
N GLN A 319 28.54 -24.38 -57.73
CA GLN A 319 28.65 -23.69 -56.43
C GLN A 319 27.66 -22.53 -56.24
N LEU A 320 26.74 -22.31 -57.20
CA LEU A 320 25.74 -21.23 -57.18
C LEU A 320 24.71 -21.37 -56.05
N ALA A 321 24.51 -22.58 -55.50
CA ALA A 321 23.60 -22.81 -54.39
C ALA A 321 23.93 -21.94 -53.15
N SER A 322 25.21 -21.58 -52.98
CA SER A 322 25.65 -20.66 -51.92
C SER A 322 25.13 -19.23 -52.12
N PHE A 323 25.10 -18.77 -53.37
CA PHE A 323 24.58 -17.46 -53.76
C PHE A 323 23.06 -17.41 -53.68
N GLU A 324 22.37 -18.42 -54.20
CA GLU A 324 20.91 -18.55 -54.09
C GLU A 324 20.47 -18.54 -52.62
N SER A 325 21.19 -19.27 -51.77
CA SER A 325 20.93 -19.30 -50.33
C SER A 325 21.11 -17.94 -49.66
N MET A 326 22.12 -17.16 -50.08
CA MET A 326 22.31 -15.78 -49.61
C MET A 326 21.13 -14.89 -50.07
N LEU A 327 20.67 -15.03 -51.31
CA LEU A 327 19.51 -14.27 -51.79
C LEU A 327 18.24 -14.64 -51.02
N PHE A 328 18.00 -15.91 -50.72
CA PHE A 328 16.88 -16.32 -49.86
C PHE A 328 16.98 -15.71 -48.46
N ASP A 329 18.17 -15.68 -47.86
CA ASP A 329 18.39 -15.01 -46.57
C ASP A 329 18.09 -13.51 -46.66
N ILE A 330 18.45 -12.83 -47.77
CA ILE A 330 18.16 -11.41 -48.00
C ILE A 330 16.65 -11.17 -48.18
N ILE A 331 15.97 -11.93 -49.03
CA ILE A 331 14.52 -11.82 -49.26
C ILE A 331 13.79 -11.94 -47.92
N GLY A 332 14.05 -13.02 -47.18
CA GLY A 332 13.38 -13.24 -45.90
C GLY A 332 13.67 -12.11 -44.91
N PHE A 333 14.90 -11.60 -44.89
CA PHE A 333 15.29 -10.54 -43.95
C PHE A 333 14.45 -9.29 -44.17
N PHE A 334 14.31 -8.84 -45.43
CA PHE A 334 13.56 -7.63 -45.77
C PHE A 334 12.05 -7.83 -45.70
N VAL A 335 11.54 -9.03 -45.94
CA VAL A 335 10.11 -9.35 -45.71
C VAL A 335 9.77 -9.27 -44.21
N VAL A 336 10.65 -9.80 -43.34
CA VAL A 336 10.47 -9.67 -41.90
C VAL A 336 10.56 -8.20 -41.46
N GLU A 337 11.50 -7.41 -42.00
CA GLU A 337 11.57 -5.97 -41.74
C GLU A 337 10.30 -5.23 -42.18
N HIS A 338 9.73 -5.58 -43.34
CA HIS A 338 8.48 -5.02 -43.82
C HIS A 338 7.32 -5.32 -42.87
N ASN A 339 7.23 -6.57 -42.40
CA ASN A 339 6.21 -6.98 -41.44
C ASN A 339 6.36 -6.29 -40.07
N ILE A 340 7.59 -6.07 -39.62
CA ILE A 340 7.88 -5.30 -38.39
C ILE A 340 7.48 -3.83 -38.57
N LEU A 341 7.78 -3.23 -39.74
CA LEU A 341 7.39 -1.86 -40.07
C LEU A 341 5.87 -1.70 -40.08
N ALA A 342 5.15 -2.64 -40.69
CA ALA A 342 3.69 -2.65 -40.75
C ALA A 342 3.05 -2.80 -39.36
N SER A 343 3.63 -3.66 -38.52
CA SER A 343 3.05 -3.96 -37.21
C SER A 343 3.40 -2.94 -36.13
N ALA A 344 4.54 -2.25 -36.22
CA ALA A 344 5.02 -1.32 -35.22
C ALA A 344 5.67 -0.06 -35.84
N PRO A 345 4.88 0.83 -36.46
CA PRO A 345 5.39 2.01 -37.17
C PRO A 345 6.10 3.03 -36.26
N ASP A 346 5.71 3.10 -34.99
CA ASP A 346 6.36 3.98 -34.01
C ASP A 346 7.70 3.44 -33.49
N PHE A 347 8.03 2.17 -33.78
CA PHE A 347 9.26 1.52 -33.32
C PHE A 347 10.31 1.50 -34.42
N ARG A 348 9.93 1.14 -35.65
CA ARG A 348 10.82 1.04 -36.81
C ARG A 348 10.44 2.11 -37.83
N SER A 349 11.40 2.91 -38.29
CA SER A 349 11.11 3.89 -39.34
C SER A 349 11.40 3.33 -40.72
N LYS A 350 10.63 3.78 -41.71
CA LYS A 350 10.83 3.43 -43.12
C LYS A 350 12.22 3.84 -43.62
N SER A 351 12.70 5.02 -43.20
CA SER A 351 14.06 5.48 -43.55
C SER A 351 15.17 4.56 -43.04
N ASP A 352 15.01 3.98 -41.84
CA ASP A 352 16.00 3.03 -41.30
C ASP A 352 16.06 1.75 -42.15
N VAL A 353 14.92 1.30 -42.68
CA VAL A 353 14.85 0.13 -43.56
C VAL A 353 15.39 0.46 -44.96
N ASP A 354 15.05 1.61 -45.53
CA ASP A 354 15.51 2.05 -46.84
C ASP A 354 17.04 2.20 -46.89
N THR A 355 17.64 2.75 -45.83
CA THR A 355 19.11 2.86 -45.71
C THR A 355 19.82 1.50 -45.59
N LEU A 356 19.19 0.52 -44.91
CA LEU A 356 19.68 -0.85 -44.89
C LEU A 356 19.57 -1.52 -46.27
N TRP A 357 18.49 -1.26 -47.00
CA TRP A 357 18.28 -1.76 -48.36
C TRP A 357 19.34 -1.21 -49.33
N ASP A 358 19.60 0.11 -49.29
CA ASP A 358 20.65 0.75 -50.10
C ASP A 358 22.04 0.16 -49.80
N THR A 359 22.34 -0.07 -48.52
CA THR A 359 23.60 -0.71 -48.09
C THR A 359 23.69 -2.16 -48.57
N CYS A 360 22.57 -2.90 -48.54
CA CYS A 360 22.49 -4.26 -49.05
C CYS A 360 22.77 -4.32 -50.55
N ILE A 361 22.09 -3.48 -51.34
CA ILE A 361 22.30 -3.43 -52.80
C ILE A 361 23.74 -3.06 -53.12
N ALA A 362 24.32 -2.05 -52.45
CA ALA A 362 25.69 -1.64 -52.71
C ALA A 362 26.69 -2.78 -52.47
N LYS A 363 26.53 -3.52 -51.37
CA LYS A 363 27.37 -4.68 -51.04
C LYS A 363 27.12 -5.87 -51.98
N LEU A 364 25.87 -6.15 -52.32
CA LEU A 364 25.51 -7.20 -53.29
C LEU A 364 26.13 -6.90 -54.66
N SER A 365 26.08 -5.64 -55.09
CA SER A 365 26.69 -5.17 -56.34
C SER A 365 28.21 -5.39 -56.34
N ASP A 366 28.88 -5.11 -55.22
CA ASP A 366 30.32 -5.33 -55.03
C ASP A 366 30.69 -6.82 -55.00
N ILE A 367 29.87 -7.69 -54.39
CA ILE A 367 30.03 -9.15 -54.43
C ILE A 367 29.96 -9.65 -55.88
N ILE A 368 28.93 -9.22 -56.63
CA ILE A 368 28.77 -9.60 -58.03
C ILE A 368 29.94 -9.05 -58.86
N ALA A 369 30.32 -7.79 -58.66
CA ALA A 369 31.42 -7.13 -59.37
C ALA A 369 32.75 -7.89 -59.25
N ARG A 370 33.08 -8.37 -58.04
CA ARG A 370 34.25 -9.23 -57.81
C ARG A 370 34.17 -10.56 -58.55
N GLY A 371 32.97 -11.08 -58.76
CA GLY A 371 32.69 -12.34 -59.46
C GLY A 371 32.57 -12.25 -60.98
N ILE A 372 32.49 -11.05 -61.57
CA ILE A 372 32.17 -10.85 -62.99
C ILE A 372 33.06 -11.66 -63.94
N GLN A 373 34.37 -11.76 -63.65
CA GLN A 373 35.28 -12.50 -64.51
C GLN A 373 34.98 -14.00 -64.56
N ALA A 374 34.59 -14.59 -63.42
CA ALA A 374 34.20 -15.99 -63.34
C ALA A 374 32.84 -16.22 -64.01
N ILE A 375 31.90 -15.29 -63.81
CA ILE A 375 30.56 -15.32 -64.43
C ILE A 375 30.65 -15.25 -65.96
N ARG A 376 31.50 -14.36 -66.50
CA ARG A 376 31.66 -14.20 -67.96
C ARG A 376 32.38 -15.37 -68.63
N SER A 377 33.14 -16.15 -67.86
CA SER A 377 33.91 -17.28 -68.38
C SER A 377 33.05 -18.52 -68.66
N ASP A 378 31.90 -18.65 -68.01
CA ASP A 378 30.99 -19.80 -68.13
C ASP A 378 29.56 -19.34 -68.50
N PRO A 379 29.11 -19.59 -69.75
CA PRO A 379 27.77 -19.21 -70.21
C PRO A 379 26.63 -19.83 -69.40
N GLU A 380 26.80 -21.04 -68.85
CA GLU A 380 25.76 -21.70 -68.06
C GLU A 380 25.56 -21.01 -66.71
N VAL A 381 26.67 -20.63 -66.05
CA VAL A 381 26.65 -19.86 -64.79
C VAL A 381 26.02 -18.49 -65.00
N SER A 382 26.33 -17.83 -66.13
CA SER A 382 25.74 -16.54 -66.49
C SER A 382 24.22 -16.62 -66.65
N ALA A 383 23.71 -17.65 -67.33
CA ALA A 383 22.28 -17.83 -67.55
C ALA A 383 21.51 -18.10 -66.25
N VAL A 384 22.01 -19.02 -65.41
CA VAL A 384 21.38 -19.34 -64.11
C VAL A 384 21.41 -18.12 -63.19
N LEU A 385 22.53 -17.38 -63.16
CA LEU A 385 22.64 -16.18 -62.34
C LEU A 385 21.69 -15.07 -62.79
N GLN A 386 21.51 -14.90 -64.10
CA GLN A 386 20.55 -13.94 -64.65
C GLN A 386 19.12 -14.28 -64.23
N ASP A 387 18.72 -15.55 -64.31
CA ASP A 387 17.39 -16.01 -63.92
C ASP A 387 17.11 -15.84 -62.42
N VAL A 388 18.07 -16.26 -61.57
CA VAL A 388 17.98 -16.10 -60.12
C VAL A 388 17.89 -14.62 -59.71
N MET A 389 18.71 -13.76 -60.34
CA MET A 389 18.70 -12.32 -60.05
C MET A 389 17.43 -11.63 -60.58
N ALA A 390 16.90 -12.08 -61.71
CA ALA A 390 15.62 -11.59 -62.23
C ALA A 390 14.48 -11.95 -61.27
N THR A 391 14.40 -13.22 -60.84
CA THR A 391 13.42 -13.68 -59.85
C THR A 391 13.51 -12.86 -58.56
N PHE A 392 14.73 -12.70 -58.00
CA PHE A 392 14.97 -11.89 -56.80
C PHE A 392 14.49 -10.43 -56.97
N THR A 393 14.71 -9.84 -58.15
CA THR A 393 14.26 -8.48 -58.46
C THR A 393 12.73 -8.37 -58.42
N TYR A 394 12.02 -9.33 -59.02
CA TYR A 394 10.55 -9.34 -59.01
C TYR A 394 9.98 -9.56 -57.59
N VAL A 395 10.55 -10.49 -56.81
CA VAL A 395 10.15 -10.73 -55.42
C VAL A 395 10.27 -9.44 -54.60
N MET A 396 11.38 -8.71 -54.72
CA MET A 396 11.60 -7.50 -53.95
C MET A 396 10.72 -6.32 -54.39
N GLU A 397 10.37 -6.26 -55.68
CA GLU A 397 9.44 -5.25 -56.21
C GLU A 397 8.00 -5.47 -55.73
N GLU A 398 7.52 -6.73 -55.69
CA GLU A 398 6.21 -7.09 -55.13
C GLU A 398 6.11 -6.68 -53.64
N ASN A 399 7.22 -6.77 -52.92
CA ASN A 399 7.32 -6.34 -51.52
C ASN A 399 7.56 -4.82 -51.33
N GLY A 400 7.53 -4.03 -52.41
CA GLY A 400 7.54 -2.57 -52.38
C GLY A 400 8.92 -1.91 -52.21
N TYR A 401 10.01 -2.62 -52.49
CA TYR A 401 11.37 -2.09 -52.44
C TYR A 401 11.83 -1.49 -53.78
N ASP A 402 12.69 -0.47 -53.75
CA ASP A 402 13.25 0.12 -54.98
C ASP A 402 14.33 -0.78 -55.58
N VAL A 403 14.03 -1.37 -56.74
CA VAL A 403 14.90 -2.29 -57.47
C VAL A 403 15.60 -1.67 -58.69
N ARG A 404 15.49 -0.35 -58.91
CA ARG A 404 16.06 0.31 -60.11
C ARG A 404 17.56 0.04 -60.29
N LYS A 405 18.34 0.22 -59.21
CA LYS A 405 19.80 -0.03 -59.20
C LYS A 405 20.14 -1.48 -59.54
N LEU A 406 19.30 -2.41 -59.08
CA LEU A 406 19.48 -3.85 -59.33
C LEU A 406 19.19 -4.20 -60.79
N ARG A 407 18.11 -3.65 -61.36
CA ARG A 407 17.76 -3.80 -62.79
C ARG A 407 18.86 -3.24 -63.69
N GLU A 408 19.38 -2.06 -63.38
CA GLU A 408 20.52 -1.46 -64.10
C GLU A 408 21.77 -2.35 -64.04
N LEU A 409 22.05 -2.95 -62.88
CA LEU A 409 23.18 -3.88 -62.72
C LEU A 409 23.00 -5.17 -63.53
N ILE A 410 21.80 -5.77 -63.51
CA ILE A 410 21.50 -6.96 -64.33
C ILE A 410 21.67 -6.64 -65.81
N MET A 411 21.16 -5.49 -66.28
CA MET A 411 21.32 -5.05 -67.67
C MET A 411 22.78 -4.79 -68.03
N ALA A 412 23.58 -4.20 -67.14
CA ALA A 412 24.99 -3.91 -67.39
C ALA A 412 25.87 -5.17 -67.48
N ILE A 413 25.50 -6.24 -66.76
CA ILE A 413 26.27 -7.49 -66.73
C ILE A 413 25.83 -8.48 -67.81
N PHE A 414 24.52 -8.59 -68.06
CA PHE A 414 23.93 -9.61 -68.93
C PHE A 414 23.30 -9.07 -70.23
N GLY A 415 23.19 -7.75 -70.38
CA GLY A 415 22.55 -7.12 -71.55
C GLY A 415 23.46 -6.91 -72.78
N ALA A 416 24.59 -7.60 -72.85
CA ALA A 416 25.57 -7.50 -73.94
C ALA A 416 25.57 -8.73 -74.84
#